data_AF-R6C2X3-F1
#
_entry.id   AF-R6C2X3-F1
#
_cell.length_a   1.000
_cell.length_b   1.000
_cell.length_c   1.000
_cell.angle_alpha   90.00
_cell.angle_beta   90.00
_cell.angle_gamma   90.00
#
_symmetry.space_group_name_H-M   'P 1'
#
loop_
_entity.id
_entity.type
_entity.pdbx_description
1 polymer ?
#
loop_
_entity_poly.entity_id
_entity_poly.type
_entity_poly.pdbx_seq_one_letter_code
_entity_poly.pdbx_strand_id
1 'polypeptide(L)'
;MVKKIVKGTKIFSRKAQPATEADRQVVTDLLDTLRANSGICVGMAANMIGVNKAIIVVAAGPFQFAMINPIITKKASEYRTEESCLSLDGVRACTRYEEIEVDYLDGDFKPQHGKYSGFTAQIIQHEIDHCNGIVI
;
A
#
# COMPACT_ATOMS: atom_id res chain seq x y z
N MET A 1 13.00 -9.33 -6.96
CA MET A 1 13.54 -10.34 -6.00
C MET A 1 12.77 -10.23 -4.70
N VAL A 2 12.40 -11.35 -4.08
CA VAL A 2 11.73 -11.37 -2.76
C VAL A 2 12.62 -10.71 -1.71
N LYS A 3 12.08 -9.74 -0.96
CA LYS A 3 12.78 -9.00 0.09
C LYS A 3 12.35 -9.46 1.48
N LYS A 4 13.24 -9.25 2.45
CA LYS A 4 12.93 -9.45 3.87
C LYS A 4 12.00 -8.33 4.34
N ILE A 5 10.92 -8.70 5.01
CA ILE A 5 9.97 -7.77 5.60
C ILE A 5 10.57 -7.16 6.87
N VAL A 6 10.53 -5.83 6.95
CA VAL A 6 10.95 -5.02 8.09
C VAL A 6 9.86 -5.04 9.16
N LYS A 7 10.25 -5.20 10.42
CA LYS A 7 9.34 -5.25 11.58
C LYS A 7 9.57 -4.06 12.52
N GLY A 8 8.53 -3.66 13.23
CA GLY A 8 8.59 -2.65 14.31
C GLY A 8 8.27 -1.22 13.84
N THR A 9 7.88 -0.36 14.77
CA THR A 9 7.17 0.91 14.46
C THR A 9 8.04 2.05 13.93
N LYS A 10 9.33 2.11 14.31
CA LYS A 10 10.19 3.29 14.07
C LYS A 10 10.38 3.66 12.59
N ILE A 11 10.25 2.70 11.67
CA ILE A 11 10.47 2.93 10.23
C ILE A 11 9.18 3.38 9.54
N PHE A 12 8.01 3.05 10.11
CA PHE A 12 6.70 3.33 9.51
C PHE A 12 6.13 4.70 9.88
N SER A 13 6.76 5.44 10.80
CA SER A 13 6.33 6.80 11.18
C SER A 13 6.88 7.90 10.26
N ARG A 14 7.70 7.54 9.26
CA ARG A 14 8.32 8.50 8.34
C ARG A 14 7.50 8.59 7.05
N LYS A 15 7.14 9.81 6.65
CA LYS A 15 6.54 10.07 5.34
C LYS A 15 7.51 9.68 4.21
N ALA A 16 6.98 8.94 3.25
CA ALA A 16 7.71 8.45 2.09
C ALA A 16 8.08 9.59 1.14
N GLN A 17 9.19 9.41 0.42
CA GLN A 17 9.57 10.33 -0.65
C GLN A 17 8.86 9.95 -1.96
N PRO A 18 8.55 10.93 -2.82
CA PRO A 18 8.07 10.62 -4.16
C PRO A 18 9.03 9.67 -4.90
N ALA A 19 8.44 8.71 -5.60
CA ALA A 19 9.15 7.79 -6.47
C ALA A 19 9.24 8.35 -7.89
N THR A 20 10.34 8.02 -8.56
CA THR A 20 10.62 8.34 -9.97
C THR A 20 10.94 7.06 -10.74
N GLU A 21 11.11 7.14 -12.05
CA GLU A 21 11.43 5.96 -12.88
C GLU A 21 12.68 5.20 -12.42
N ALA A 22 13.61 5.88 -11.73
CA ALA A 22 14.78 5.25 -11.12
C ALA A 22 14.42 4.22 -10.04
N ASP A 23 13.20 4.30 -9.47
CA ASP A 23 12.71 3.42 -8.42
C ASP A 23 11.94 2.20 -8.99
N ARG A 24 11.92 1.97 -10.31
CA ARG A 24 11.20 0.86 -10.95
C ARG A 24 11.54 -0.53 -10.37
N GLN A 25 12.78 -0.73 -9.93
CA GLN A 25 13.19 -1.98 -9.30
C GLN A 25 12.45 -2.23 -7.98
N VAL A 26 12.12 -1.17 -7.23
CA VAL A 26 11.37 -1.24 -5.96
C VAL A 26 9.97 -1.81 -6.22
N VAL A 27 9.32 -1.39 -7.31
CA VAL A 27 8.01 -1.92 -7.71
C VAL A 27 8.07 -3.42 -7.93
N THR A 28 9.09 -3.88 -8.67
CA THR A 28 9.29 -5.31 -8.97
C THR A 28 9.55 -6.10 -7.69
N ASP A 29 10.44 -5.60 -6.84
CA ASP A 29 10.78 -6.24 -5.57
C ASP A 29 9.57 -6.33 -4.63
N LEU A 30 8.72 -5.31 -4.61
CA LEU A 30 7.52 -5.27 -3.79
C LEU A 30 6.44 -6.24 -4.31
N LEU A 31 6.22 -6.28 -5.63
CA LEU A 31 5.31 -7.27 -6.25
C LEU A 31 5.76 -8.71 -6.01
N ASP A 32 7.05 -9.00 -6.20
CA ASP A 32 7.61 -10.34 -5.93
C ASP A 32 7.43 -10.73 -4.47
N THR A 33 7.63 -9.79 -3.55
CA THR A 33 7.47 -10.02 -2.11
C THR A 33 6.00 -10.25 -1.75
N LEU A 34 5.06 -9.47 -2.31
CA LEU A 34 3.62 -9.70 -2.12
C LEU A 34 3.20 -11.07 -2.63
N ARG A 35 3.66 -11.48 -3.82
CA ARG A 35 3.39 -12.82 -4.40
C ARG A 35 3.84 -13.94 -3.46
N ALA A 36 5.06 -13.84 -2.96
CA ALA A 36 5.63 -14.82 -2.04
C ALA A 36 4.87 -14.93 -0.70
N ASN A 37 4.10 -13.89 -0.33
CA ASN A 37 3.32 -13.83 0.90
C ASN A 37 1.81 -13.82 0.67
N SER A 38 1.34 -14.18 -0.52
CA SER A 38 -0.08 -14.07 -0.93
C SER A 38 -1.07 -14.87 -0.07
N GLY A 39 -0.62 -15.88 0.67
CA GLY A 39 -1.46 -16.61 1.63
C GLY A 39 -1.79 -15.86 2.92
N ILE A 40 -1.05 -14.79 3.24
CA ILE A 40 -1.18 -14.03 4.50
C ILE A 40 -1.14 -12.51 4.31
N CYS A 41 -1.03 -12.03 3.08
CA CYS A 41 -0.80 -10.63 2.75
C CYS A 41 -1.56 -10.23 1.49
N VAL A 42 -2.23 -9.09 1.56
CA VAL A 42 -3.06 -8.54 0.48
C VAL A 42 -2.62 -7.15 0.02
N GLY A 43 -1.70 -6.52 0.74
CA GLY A 43 -1.14 -5.21 0.41
C GLY A 43 0.24 -5.02 1.05
N MET A 44 1.09 -4.25 0.39
CA MET A 44 2.40 -3.85 0.94
C MET A 44 2.80 -2.45 0.45
N ALA A 45 3.48 -1.70 1.32
CA ALA A 45 4.16 -0.46 0.98
C ALA A 45 5.68 -0.65 0.97
N ALA A 46 6.40 0.17 0.18
CA ALA A 46 7.86 0.02 0.00
C ALA A 46 8.67 0.14 1.30
N ASN A 47 8.16 0.85 2.31
CA ASN A 47 8.81 0.95 3.61
C ASN A 47 8.88 -0.41 4.34
N MET A 48 7.96 -1.35 4.04
CA MET A 48 7.97 -2.71 4.58
C MET A 48 9.14 -3.55 4.05
N ILE A 49 9.77 -3.14 2.94
CA ILE A 49 11.01 -3.74 2.43
C ILE A 49 12.22 -2.82 2.65
N GLY A 50 12.10 -1.82 3.54
CA GLY A 50 13.17 -0.91 3.93
C GLY A 50 13.41 0.25 2.98
N VAL A 51 12.51 0.51 2.02
CA VAL A 51 12.67 1.57 1.02
C VAL A 51 11.71 2.73 1.30
N ASN A 52 12.24 3.94 1.49
CA ASN A 52 11.44 5.13 1.81
C ASN A 52 10.86 5.82 0.56
N LYS A 53 10.02 5.11 -0.20
CA LYS A 53 9.40 5.60 -1.44
C LYS A 53 7.89 5.40 -1.43
N ALA A 54 7.15 6.35 -2.00
CA ALA A 54 5.70 6.31 -2.07
C ALA A 54 5.26 5.32 -3.17
N ILE A 55 5.41 4.03 -2.89
CA ILE A 55 5.06 2.92 -3.78
C ILE A 55 4.32 1.89 -2.95
N ILE A 56 3.16 1.48 -3.44
CA ILE A 56 2.35 0.41 -2.85
C ILE A 56 2.03 -0.66 -3.89
N VAL A 57 1.77 -1.86 -3.43
CA VAL A 57 1.21 -2.96 -4.23
C VAL A 57 0.00 -3.53 -3.53
N VAL A 58 -1.01 -3.90 -4.32
CA VAL A 58 -2.31 -4.33 -3.81
C VAL A 58 -2.75 -5.58 -4.55
N ALA A 59 -3.28 -6.56 -3.82
CA ALA A 59 -3.96 -7.72 -4.36
C ALA A 59 -5.47 -7.45 -4.41
N ALA A 60 -6.06 -7.57 -5.60
CA ALA A 60 -7.49 -7.50 -5.84
C ALA A 60 -7.94 -8.80 -6.52
N GLY A 61 -8.35 -9.78 -5.71
CA GLY A 61 -8.66 -11.13 -6.19
C GLY A 61 -7.42 -11.78 -6.83
N PRO A 62 -7.51 -12.28 -8.08
CA PRO A 62 -6.36 -12.90 -8.76
C PRO A 62 -5.33 -11.89 -9.27
N PHE A 63 -5.64 -10.59 -9.25
CA PHE A 63 -4.80 -9.54 -9.81
C PHE A 63 -3.97 -8.87 -8.72
N GLN A 64 -2.75 -8.49 -9.09
CA GLN A 64 -1.89 -7.65 -8.27
C GLN A 64 -1.36 -6.51 -9.12
N PHE A 65 -1.40 -5.30 -8.58
CA PHE A 65 -0.94 -4.11 -9.28
C PHE A 65 -0.22 -3.17 -8.34
N ALA A 66 0.59 -2.30 -8.92
CA ALA A 66 1.33 -1.27 -8.20
C ALA A 66 0.66 0.09 -8.37
N MET A 67 0.73 0.91 -7.33
CA MET A 67 0.43 2.34 -7.41
C MET A 67 1.65 3.12 -6.93
N ILE A 68 2.17 3.98 -7.80
CA ILE A 68 3.30 4.86 -7.52
C ILE A 68 2.77 6.28 -7.28
N ASN A 69 3.28 6.91 -6.22
CA ASN A 69 2.84 8.22 -5.74
C ASN A 69 1.31 8.35 -5.59
N PRO A 70 0.60 7.36 -4.99
CA PRO A 70 -0.85 7.38 -4.91
C PRO A 70 -1.38 8.51 -4.02
N ILE A 71 -2.46 9.16 -4.46
CA ILE A 71 -3.17 10.22 -3.75
C ILE A 71 -4.67 9.94 -3.80
N ILE A 72 -5.30 9.80 -2.64
CA ILE A 72 -6.76 9.67 -2.56
C ILE A 72 -7.39 11.04 -2.85
N THR A 73 -8.20 11.12 -3.90
CA THR A 73 -8.87 12.35 -4.35
C THR A 73 -10.31 12.45 -3.88
N LYS A 74 -10.98 11.32 -3.63
CA LYS A 74 -12.32 11.27 -3.01
C LYS A 74 -12.48 10.09 -2.06
N LYS A 75 -13.38 10.25 -1.10
CA LYS A 75 -13.75 9.25 -0.09
C LYS A 75 -15.25 9.32 0.17
N ALA A 76 -15.92 8.18 0.29
CA ALA A 76 -17.34 8.11 0.62
C ALA A 76 -17.67 6.90 1.49
N SER A 77 -18.78 6.98 2.22
CA SER A 77 -19.32 5.89 3.05
C SER A 77 -18.33 5.41 4.12
N GLU A 78 -18.16 6.22 5.16
CA GLU A 78 -17.27 5.94 6.29
C GLU A 78 -17.77 4.74 7.12
N TYR A 79 -16.87 3.87 7.54
CA TYR A 79 -17.14 2.75 8.45
C TYR A 79 -15.95 2.47 9.36
N ARG A 80 -16.20 1.73 10.44
CA ARG A 80 -15.17 1.23 11.37
C ARG A 80 -14.87 -0.22 11.09
N THR A 81 -13.60 -0.59 11.18
CA THR A 81 -13.11 -1.95 10.96
C THR A 81 -11.87 -2.20 11.81
N GLU A 82 -11.35 -3.42 11.74
CA GLU A 82 -10.07 -3.79 12.34
C GLU A 82 -9.11 -4.28 11.27
N GLU A 83 -7.84 -3.89 11.41
CA GLU A 83 -6.78 -4.24 10.46
C GLU A 83 -5.56 -4.81 11.18
N SER A 84 -4.80 -5.63 10.46
CA SER A 84 -3.48 -6.10 10.85
C SER A 84 -2.47 -5.73 9.77
N CYS A 85 -1.20 -5.57 10.14
CA CYS A 85 -0.12 -5.28 9.22
C CYS A 85 1.00 -6.31 9.42
N LEU A 86 1.62 -6.81 8.35
CA LEU A 86 2.74 -7.74 8.47
C LEU A 86 3.91 -7.17 9.29
N SER A 87 4.02 -5.86 9.41
CA SER A 87 5.13 -5.22 10.12
C SER A 87 4.87 -5.02 11.62
N LEU A 88 3.65 -5.30 12.10
CA LEU A 88 3.18 -5.02 13.46
C LEU A 88 2.45 -6.22 14.06
N ASP A 89 2.55 -6.40 15.36
CA ASP A 89 1.77 -7.42 16.06
C ASP A 89 0.34 -6.91 16.36
N GLY A 90 -0.62 -7.84 16.30
CA GLY A 90 -2.02 -7.62 16.67
C GLY A 90 -2.90 -6.96 15.62
N VAL A 91 -4.16 -6.78 15.98
CA VAL A 91 -5.18 -6.04 15.22
C VAL A 91 -5.45 -4.69 15.88
N ARG A 92 -5.81 -3.68 15.08
CA ARG A 92 -6.14 -2.34 15.57
C ARG A 92 -7.38 -1.80 14.87
N ALA A 93 -8.23 -1.12 15.63
CA ALA A 93 -9.42 -0.50 15.11
C ALA A 93 -9.05 0.75 14.29
N CYS A 94 -9.66 0.90 13.12
CA CYS A 94 -9.45 2.05 12.24
C CYS A 94 -10.74 2.47 11.54
N THR A 95 -10.73 3.68 10.98
CA THR A 95 -11.81 4.22 10.16
C THR A 95 -11.41 4.17 8.70
N ARG A 96 -12.31 3.65 7.85
CA ARG A 96 -12.11 3.47 6.42
C ARG A 96 -13.33 3.96 5.65
N TYR A 97 -13.15 4.12 4.34
CA TYR A 97 -14.20 4.54 3.41
C TYR A 97 -14.47 3.42 2.42
N GLU A 98 -15.74 3.08 2.23
CA GLU A 98 -16.17 1.98 1.35
C GLU A 98 -15.87 2.27 -0.12
N GLU A 99 -15.84 3.54 -0.51
CA GLU A 99 -15.47 3.98 -1.85
C GLU A 99 -14.39 5.05 -1.81
N ILE A 100 -13.38 4.90 -2.69
CA ILE A 100 -12.32 5.89 -2.89
C ILE A 100 -12.05 6.13 -4.38
N GLU A 101 -11.59 7.33 -4.71
CA GLU A 101 -10.94 7.64 -5.99
C GLU A 101 -9.47 7.96 -5.72
N VAL A 102 -8.57 7.50 -6.59
CA VAL A 102 -7.12 7.60 -6.40
C VAL A 102 -6.44 8.00 -7.70
N ASP A 103 -5.60 9.04 -7.63
CA ASP A 103 -4.64 9.40 -8.68
C ASP A 103 -3.31 8.72 -8.37
N TYR A 104 -2.69 8.09 -9.35
CA TYR A 104 -1.39 7.42 -9.19
C TYR A 104 -0.69 7.21 -10.53
N LEU A 105 0.57 6.77 -10.51
CA LEU A 105 1.24 6.22 -11.68
C LEU A 105 1.24 4.70 -11.62
N ASP A 106 0.96 4.02 -12.74
CA ASP A 106 1.05 2.57 -12.83
C ASP A 106 2.50 2.05 -12.87
N GLY A 107 2.70 0.73 -12.95
CA GLY A 107 4.02 0.10 -13.01
C GLY A 107 4.90 0.54 -14.20
N ASP A 108 4.31 1.17 -15.21
CA ASP A 108 5.01 1.77 -16.35
C ASP A 108 5.22 3.28 -16.20
N PHE A 109 4.92 3.84 -15.03
CA PHE A 109 4.96 5.27 -14.70
C PHE A 109 3.96 6.12 -15.51
N LYS A 110 2.86 5.52 -15.99
CA LYS A 110 1.81 6.26 -16.70
C LYS A 110 0.74 6.75 -15.72
N PRO A 111 0.24 7.99 -15.85
CA PRO A 111 -0.82 8.50 -15.01
C PRO A 111 -2.11 7.68 -15.13
N GLN A 112 -2.71 7.37 -13.99
CA GLN A 112 -3.97 6.68 -13.85
C GLN A 112 -4.87 7.42 -12.85
N HIS A 113 -6.17 7.32 -13.08
CA HIS A 113 -7.21 7.67 -12.12
C HIS A 113 -8.12 6.46 -11.94
N GLY A 114 -8.23 5.94 -10.72
CA GLY A 114 -8.97 4.72 -10.42
C GLY A 114 -10.01 4.93 -9.34
N LYS A 115 -11.20 4.33 -9.53
CA LYS A 115 -12.23 4.19 -8.50
C LYS A 115 -12.19 2.78 -7.93
N TYR A 116 -12.14 2.67 -6.60
CA TYR A 116 -12.07 1.40 -5.88
C TYR A 116 -13.12 1.36 -4.78
N SER A 117 -13.58 0.15 -4.47
CA SER A 117 -14.55 -0.06 -3.39
C SER A 117 -14.27 -1.32 -2.56
N GLY A 118 -14.95 -1.42 -1.43
CA GLY A 118 -14.90 -2.55 -0.51
C GLY A 118 -13.50 -2.87 -0.02
N PHE A 119 -13.18 -4.15 0.03
CA PHE A 119 -11.91 -4.61 0.60
C PHE A 119 -10.68 -4.08 -0.15
N THR A 120 -10.75 -3.95 -1.48
CA THR A 120 -9.66 -3.35 -2.27
C THR A 120 -9.43 -1.89 -1.89
N ALA A 121 -10.51 -1.11 -1.69
CA ALA A 121 -10.40 0.26 -1.21
C ALA A 121 -9.79 0.32 0.19
N GLN A 122 -10.17 -0.59 1.08
CA GLN A 122 -9.60 -0.70 2.42
C GLN A 122 -8.08 -0.94 2.38
N ILE A 123 -7.62 -1.90 1.58
CA ILE A 123 -6.20 -2.21 1.42
C ILE A 123 -5.44 -0.98 0.89
N ILE A 124 -5.95 -0.34 -0.16
CA ILE A 124 -5.30 0.86 -0.74
C ILE A 124 -5.15 1.96 0.31
N GLN A 125 -6.20 2.23 1.09
CA GLN A 125 -6.16 3.22 2.18
C GLN A 125 -5.07 2.87 3.21
N HIS A 126 -4.99 1.60 3.62
CA HIS A 126 -3.97 1.12 4.55
C HIS A 126 -2.54 1.32 4.00
N GLU A 127 -2.28 0.95 2.75
CA GLU A 127 -0.93 1.09 2.18
C GLU A 127 -0.55 2.55 1.90
N ILE A 128 -1.54 3.42 1.60
CA ILE A 128 -1.31 4.86 1.49
C ILE A 128 -0.98 5.48 2.86
N ASP A 129 -1.60 5.00 3.95
CA ASP A 129 -1.24 5.44 5.30
C ASP A 129 0.23 5.17 5.63
N HIS A 130 0.75 3.98 5.27
CA HIS A 130 2.18 3.68 5.38
C HIS A 130 3.06 4.66 4.61
N CYS A 131 2.65 5.08 3.42
CA CYS A 131 3.37 6.10 2.64
C CYS A 131 3.33 7.48 3.32
N ASN A 132 2.30 7.76 4.11
CA ASN A 132 2.15 9.02 4.85
C ASN A 132 2.79 9.00 6.24
N GLY A 133 3.41 7.88 6.64
CA GLY A 133 3.98 7.73 7.97
C GLY A 133 2.93 7.47 9.05
N ILE A 134 1.72 7.06 8.65
CA ILE A 134 0.60 6.77 9.54
C ILE A 134 0.60 5.26 9.78
N VAL A 135 0.64 4.89 11.05
CA VAL A 135 0.60 3.50 11.49
C VAL A 135 -0.78 3.27 12.09
N ILE A 136 -1.48 2.24 11.62
CA ILE A 136 -2.75 1.80 12.23
C ILE A 136 -2.55 1.40 13.69
#